data_AF-A0A3A8HEA7-F1
#
_entry.id   AF-A0A3A8HEA7-F1
#
_cell.length_a   1.000
_cell.length_b   1.000
_cell.length_c   1.000
_cell.angle_alpha   90.00
_cell.angle_beta   90.00
_cell.angle_gamma   90.00
#
_symmetry.space_group_name_H-M   'P 1'
#
loop_
_entity.id
_entity.type
_entity.pdbx_description
1 polymer ?
#
loop_
_entity_poly.entity_id
_entity_poly.type
_entity_poly.pdbx_seq_one_letter_code
_entity_poly.pdbx_strand_id
1 'polypeptide(L)'
;MSTHQFPGPLRFAAALLFCLTLVHCGPSEDLDDSPPTRPPVSQDGGPSDGGASQVDSGMPTQDGGSTPRDGGGGPICTPSCSGRSCGPDGCGGTCGTCRSGTTCSGGSCVCVPQCNGKTCGPDGCGGVCGTCPANATCSTAGDSCACVLGYVPNQAHNGCVRVGGACEGVSQYGYCSGDTWVRCDAQEGIVTMECGPGQCKRLDSAGNGACTCGSIDANGVCATASGASAATPRVHFICAPSAGVLIASNCTVETGSSAGFCSTFVTSFGHQTTCFCGTCSVPGRNNQCGSLCGNPAQCQYSASGNFHTCGF
;
A
#
# COMPACT_ATOMS: atom_id res chain seq x y z
N MET A 1 -61.22 -18.05 57.82
CA MET A 1 -60.61 -16.76 57.45
C MET A 1 -59.35 -17.07 56.66
N SER A 2 -59.22 -16.93 55.35
CA SER A 2 -60.16 -16.65 54.27
C SER A 2 -59.65 -17.41 53.06
N THR A 3 -60.58 -18.02 52.33
CA THR A 3 -60.43 -18.54 50.96
C THR A 3 -60.38 -17.40 49.94
N HIS A 4 -59.88 -17.70 48.74
CA HIS A 4 -60.21 -17.15 47.40
C HIS A 4 -58.92 -16.99 46.58
N GLN A 5 -58.85 -17.21 45.26
CA GLN A 5 -59.62 -17.94 44.26
C GLN A 5 -58.79 -17.72 42.99
N PHE A 6 -58.49 -18.76 42.21
CA PHE A 6 -58.02 -18.59 40.83
C PHE A 6 -59.15 -18.02 39.96
N PRO A 7 -58.80 -17.30 38.89
CA PRO A 7 -59.42 -17.62 37.60
C PRO A 7 -58.39 -17.78 36.47
N GLY A 8 -58.70 -18.69 35.54
CA GLY A 8 -58.03 -18.87 34.25
C GLY A 8 -58.54 -17.90 33.16
N PRO A 9 -58.57 -18.30 31.88
CA PRO A 9 -57.73 -17.70 30.82
C PRO A 9 -58.48 -16.97 29.69
N LEU A 10 -57.71 -16.46 28.70
CA LEU A 10 -58.05 -15.92 27.37
C LEU A 10 -58.50 -14.43 27.28
N ARG A 11 -57.79 -13.58 26.51
CA ARG A 11 -57.97 -13.33 25.06
C ARG A 11 -57.06 -12.19 24.53
N PHE A 12 -56.78 -12.34 23.22
CA PHE A 12 -56.12 -11.51 22.20
C PHE A 12 -56.43 -9.99 22.12
N ALA A 13 -55.59 -9.31 21.32
CA ALA A 13 -55.73 -8.00 20.64
C ALA A 13 -55.11 -6.79 21.38
N ALA A 14 -54.41 -5.83 20.77
CA ALA A 14 -53.82 -5.64 19.44
C ALA A 14 -52.93 -4.39 19.51
N ALA A 15 -51.79 -4.37 18.79
CA ALA A 15 -51.12 -3.14 18.37
C ALA A 15 -50.23 -3.45 17.15
N LEU A 16 -50.87 -3.44 15.98
CA LEU A 16 -50.24 -3.39 14.68
C LEU A 16 -50.27 -1.92 14.25
N LEU A 17 -49.13 -1.32 13.90
CA LEU A 17 -49.11 -0.12 13.06
C LEU A 17 -47.90 -0.14 12.11
N PHE A 18 -48.20 -0.53 10.87
CA PHE A 18 -47.74 0.01 9.59
C PHE A 18 -46.33 0.59 9.44
N CYS A 19 -45.49 -0.11 8.67
CA CYS A 19 -44.91 0.46 7.45
C CYS A 19 -44.75 -0.64 6.39
N LEU A 20 -45.70 -0.64 5.46
CA LEU A 20 -45.70 -1.42 4.23
C LEU A 20 -45.33 -0.43 3.11
N THR A 21 -44.16 -0.58 2.49
CA THR A 21 -43.98 -0.17 1.10
C THR A 21 -43.54 -1.39 0.31
N LEU A 22 -44.45 -1.78 -0.58
CA LEU A 22 -44.38 -2.89 -1.51
C LEU A 22 -43.30 -2.61 -2.56
N VAL A 23 -42.32 -3.51 -2.70
CA VAL A 23 -41.61 -3.70 -3.96
C VAL A 23 -42.25 -4.90 -4.64
N HIS A 24 -43.09 -4.63 -5.63
CA HIS A 24 -43.65 -5.62 -6.54
C HIS A 24 -42.58 -6.03 -7.56
N CYS A 25 -42.27 -7.32 -7.63
CA CYS A 25 -41.70 -7.94 -8.83
C CYS A 25 -42.85 -8.34 -9.75
N GLY A 26 -42.81 -7.86 -11.00
CA GLY A 26 -43.67 -8.28 -12.11
C GLY A 26 -42.91 -8.10 -13.44
N PRO A 27 -43.26 -8.85 -14.49
CA PRO A 27 -42.29 -9.52 -15.36
C PRO A 27 -41.90 -8.75 -16.63
N SER A 28 -40.81 -9.25 -17.21
CA SER A 28 -40.22 -8.98 -18.53
C SER A 28 -41.12 -9.35 -19.70
N GLU A 29 -41.29 -8.46 -20.69
CA GLU A 29 -41.40 -8.71 -22.15
C GLU A 29 -41.06 -7.42 -22.95
N ASP A 30 -39.91 -7.44 -23.64
CA ASP A 30 -39.60 -7.17 -25.07
C ASP A 30 -40.28 -6.06 -25.95
N LEU A 31 -39.40 -5.46 -26.80
CA LEU A 31 -39.57 -4.73 -28.10
C LEU A 31 -40.02 -3.24 -28.05
N ASP A 32 -39.53 -2.27 -28.84
CA ASP A 32 -38.87 -2.15 -30.16
C ASP A 32 -38.12 -0.77 -30.17
N ASP A 33 -36.88 -0.67 -30.68
CA ASP A 33 -36.49 -0.11 -32.00
C ASP A 33 -36.23 1.41 -32.07
N SER A 34 -35.15 1.76 -32.79
CA SER A 34 -34.78 3.06 -33.36
C SER A 34 -33.79 4.01 -32.62
N PRO A 35 -32.99 4.80 -33.38
CA PRO A 35 -31.50 4.79 -33.34
C PRO A 35 -30.83 6.01 -32.67
N PRO A 36 -29.48 6.02 -32.47
CA PRO A 36 -28.78 7.20 -31.99
C PRO A 36 -28.53 8.21 -33.12
N THR A 37 -29.10 9.40 -32.99
CA THR A 37 -28.76 10.59 -33.77
C THR A 37 -27.49 11.27 -33.23
N ARG A 38 -26.41 11.20 -34.01
CA ARG A 38 -25.36 12.24 -34.16
C ARG A 38 -26.03 13.48 -34.84
N PRO A 39 -25.48 14.73 -34.95
CA PRO A 39 -24.11 15.27 -34.77
C PRO A 39 -24.13 16.72 -34.16
N PRO A 40 -23.20 17.70 -34.37
CA PRO A 40 -21.93 17.76 -35.15
C PRO A 40 -20.70 18.33 -34.38
N VAL A 41 -19.50 17.76 -34.57
CA VAL A 41 -18.40 18.26 -35.43
C VAL A 41 -18.57 19.67 -36.01
N SER A 42 -17.84 20.64 -35.46
CA SER A 42 -17.42 21.84 -36.19
C SER A 42 -15.95 21.70 -36.56
N GLN A 43 -15.71 21.53 -37.85
CA GLN A 43 -14.48 21.92 -38.54
C GLN A 43 -14.87 23.05 -39.49
N ASP A 44 -14.25 24.21 -39.32
CA ASP A 44 -13.95 25.20 -40.33
C ASP A 44 -12.52 25.65 -39.94
N GLY A 45 -11.47 25.46 -40.75
CA GLY A 45 -11.26 26.05 -42.07
C GLY A 45 -10.34 27.26 -41.91
N GLY A 46 -9.08 27.18 -42.37
CA GLY A 46 -8.09 28.28 -42.36
C GLY A 46 -8.49 29.46 -43.27
N PRO A 47 -7.60 30.37 -43.72
CA PRO A 47 -6.14 30.48 -43.58
C PRO A 47 -5.71 31.83 -42.94
N SER A 48 -4.46 31.99 -42.50
CA SER A 48 -3.86 33.33 -42.31
C SER A 48 -2.34 33.30 -42.30
N ASP A 49 -1.79 33.95 -43.32
CA ASP A 49 -0.41 34.37 -43.47
C ASP A 49 0.03 35.34 -42.35
N GLY A 50 1.35 35.40 -42.15
CA GLY A 50 2.12 36.63 -41.96
C GLY A 50 1.70 37.62 -40.86
N GLY A 51 2.51 37.71 -39.81
CA GLY A 51 2.36 38.80 -38.84
C GLY A 51 3.34 38.73 -37.68
N ALA A 52 4.63 38.89 -37.97
CA ALA A 52 5.60 39.25 -36.94
C ALA A 52 5.33 40.70 -36.48
N SER A 53 5.06 40.90 -35.19
CA SER A 53 5.10 42.21 -34.54
C SER A 53 5.66 42.02 -33.13
N GLN A 54 6.96 42.24 -32.97
CA GLN A 54 7.50 43.43 -32.31
C GLN A 54 7.07 43.55 -30.84
N VAL A 55 7.89 42.96 -29.96
CA VAL A 55 8.18 43.59 -28.67
C VAL A 55 9.59 44.17 -28.75
N ASP A 56 9.59 45.46 -29.07
CA ASP A 56 10.64 46.40 -28.78
C ASP A 56 10.93 46.38 -27.27
N SER A 57 12.14 45.99 -26.92
CA SER A 57 12.78 46.36 -25.67
C SER A 57 14.23 46.64 -26.03
N GLY A 58 14.44 47.89 -26.44
CA GLY A 58 15.74 48.45 -26.78
C GLY A 58 16.84 48.08 -25.79
N MET A 59 17.80 47.31 -26.30
CA MET A 59 19.16 47.31 -25.79
C MET A 59 19.99 48.09 -26.83
N PRO A 60 20.75 49.13 -26.44
CA PRO A 60 21.53 49.89 -27.40
C PRO A 60 22.66 48.99 -27.93
N THR A 61 22.53 48.52 -29.16
CA THR A 61 23.68 48.08 -29.96
C THR A 61 24.53 49.31 -30.24
N GLN A 62 25.54 49.54 -29.39
CA GLN A 62 26.71 50.27 -29.85
C GLN A 62 27.45 49.35 -30.80
N ASP A 63 27.35 49.69 -32.08
CA ASP A 63 28.23 49.22 -33.14
C ASP A 63 29.68 49.54 -32.77
N GLY A 64 30.31 48.57 -32.11
CA GLY A 64 31.74 48.42 -31.96
C GLY A 64 32.19 47.19 -32.73
N GLY A 65 31.86 47.13 -34.02
CA GLY A 65 32.38 46.14 -34.95
C GLY A 65 33.91 46.18 -34.96
N SER A 66 34.52 45.28 -34.20
CA SER A 66 35.91 44.90 -34.40
C SER A 66 35.89 43.59 -35.17
N THR A 67 36.00 43.72 -36.48
CA THR A 67 36.54 42.69 -37.35
C THR A 67 37.82 42.09 -36.72
N PRO A 68 38.17 40.82 -36.97
CA PRO A 68 39.50 40.33 -36.65
C PRO A 68 40.46 41.15 -37.51
N ARG A 69 41.13 42.14 -36.89
CA ARG A 69 42.26 42.80 -37.52
C ARG A 69 43.44 41.85 -37.39
N ASP A 70 43.73 41.18 -38.48
CA ASP A 70 45.09 40.78 -38.81
C ASP A 70 45.99 42.01 -38.65
N GLY A 71 46.97 41.93 -37.74
CA GLY A 71 48.08 42.87 -37.62
C GLY A 71 47.86 44.08 -36.69
N GLY A 72 48.28 43.97 -35.42
CA GLY A 72 48.39 45.14 -34.54
C GLY A 72 48.77 44.83 -33.09
N GLY A 73 50.06 44.58 -32.85
CA GLY A 73 50.82 44.83 -31.60
C GLY A 73 50.09 45.06 -30.27
N GLY A 74 49.22 44.15 -29.84
CA GLY A 74 49.04 43.89 -28.41
C GLY A 74 50.28 43.19 -27.86
N PRO A 75 50.65 43.33 -26.58
CA PRO A 75 51.81 42.63 -26.03
C PRO A 75 51.69 41.13 -26.36
N ILE A 76 52.79 40.50 -26.79
CA ILE A 76 52.86 39.06 -27.05
C ILE A 76 52.34 38.35 -25.80
N CYS A 77 51.12 37.81 -25.87
CA CYS A 77 50.56 37.13 -24.72
C CYS A 77 51.21 35.76 -24.63
N THR A 78 51.98 35.54 -23.57
CA THR A 78 52.64 34.26 -23.31
C THR A 78 51.77 33.43 -22.38
N PRO A 79 51.22 32.28 -22.83
CA PRO A 79 50.34 31.46 -22.01
C PRO A 79 51.07 30.94 -20.76
N SER A 80 50.42 31.01 -19.60
CA SER A 80 50.99 30.60 -18.32
C SER A 80 50.23 29.41 -17.71
N CYS A 81 50.79 28.22 -17.93
CA CYS A 81 50.23 26.95 -17.49
C CYS A 81 51.07 26.21 -16.45
N SER A 82 52.15 26.84 -15.95
CA SER A 82 53.01 26.22 -14.94
C SER A 82 52.22 25.86 -13.68
N GLY A 83 52.27 24.58 -13.29
CA GLY A 83 51.53 24.05 -12.13
C GLY A 83 50.02 23.89 -12.33
N ARG A 84 49.48 24.06 -13.56
CA ARG A 84 48.06 23.88 -13.86
C ARG A 84 47.84 22.69 -14.79
N SER A 85 46.87 21.84 -14.46
CA SER A 85 46.41 20.74 -15.33
C SER A 85 45.17 21.10 -16.16
N CYS A 86 44.52 22.22 -15.84
CA CYS A 86 43.32 22.71 -16.52
C CYS A 86 43.12 24.21 -16.25
N GLY A 87 42.16 24.82 -16.95
CA GLY A 87 41.72 26.20 -16.70
C GLY A 87 42.36 27.20 -17.68
N PRO A 88 42.08 28.51 -17.54
CA PRO A 88 42.53 29.52 -18.49
C PRO A 88 44.05 29.71 -18.44
N ASP A 89 44.67 29.95 -19.60
CA ASP A 89 46.11 30.20 -19.76
C ASP A 89 46.53 31.67 -19.57
N GLY A 90 45.56 32.57 -19.35
CA GLY A 90 45.77 34.01 -19.20
C GLY A 90 45.85 34.78 -20.53
N CYS A 91 45.75 34.09 -21.67
CA CYS A 91 45.86 34.62 -23.02
C CYS A 91 44.65 34.31 -23.92
N GLY A 92 43.55 33.86 -23.32
CA GLY A 92 42.32 33.46 -24.02
C GLY A 92 42.27 31.98 -24.42
N GLY A 93 43.32 31.20 -24.14
CA GLY A 93 43.35 29.75 -24.30
C GLY A 93 43.19 29.00 -22.97
N THR A 94 43.52 27.69 -22.97
CA THR A 94 43.40 26.82 -21.79
C THR A 94 44.64 25.96 -21.58
N CYS A 95 44.96 25.69 -20.31
CA CYS A 95 46.10 24.88 -19.87
C CYS A 95 45.85 23.37 -19.87
N GLY A 96 44.75 22.93 -20.48
CA GLY A 96 44.30 21.54 -20.50
C GLY A 96 42.81 21.40 -20.19
N THR A 97 42.31 20.18 -20.34
CA THR A 97 40.92 19.82 -20.04
C THR A 97 40.87 18.69 -19.02
N CYS A 98 39.83 18.71 -18.19
CA CYS A 98 39.61 17.66 -17.21
C CYS A 98 38.89 16.46 -17.85
N ARG A 99 39.24 15.24 -17.40
CA ARG A 99 38.53 14.03 -17.80
C ARG A 99 37.08 14.06 -17.30
N SER A 100 36.21 13.28 -17.94
CA SER A 100 34.82 13.10 -17.49
C SER A 100 34.74 12.74 -16.00
N GLY A 101 33.78 13.34 -15.29
CA GLY A 101 33.61 13.17 -13.84
C GLY A 101 34.52 14.06 -12.97
N THR A 102 35.28 14.97 -13.58
CA THR A 102 36.11 15.95 -12.86
C THR A 102 35.87 17.36 -13.38
N THR A 103 36.03 18.37 -12.53
CA THR A 103 35.89 19.79 -12.90
C THR A 103 37.17 20.54 -12.60
N CYS A 104 37.41 21.63 -13.32
CA CYS A 104 38.59 22.44 -13.07
C CYS A 104 38.35 23.39 -11.88
N SER A 105 39.12 23.22 -10.81
CA SER A 105 39.10 24.11 -9.64
C SER A 105 40.52 24.44 -9.21
N GLY A 106 40.85 25.72 -9.08
CA GLY A 106 42.20 26.16 -8.71
C GLY A 106 43.30 25.75 -9.68
N GLY A 107 42.98 25.52 -10.96
CA GLY A 107 43.94 25.05 -11.96
C GLY A 107 44.25 23.55 -11.90
N SER A 108 43.54 22.80 -11.06
CA SER A 108 43.64 21.34 -10.94
C SER A 108 42.29 20.69 -11.22
N CYS A 109 42.32 19.48 -11.79
CA CYS A 109 41.10 18.70 -11.97
C CYS A 109 40.69 18.05 -10.65
N VAL A 110 39.56 18.47 -10.10
CA VAL A 110 38.98 17.93 -8.86
C VAL A 110 37.78 17.03 -9.19
N CYS A 111 37.58 15.99 -8.40
CA CYS A 111 36.49 15.04 -8.60
C CYS A 111 35.12 15.70 -8.37
N VAL A 112 34.15 15.41 -9.24
CA VAL A 112 32.76 15.87 -9.09
C VAL A 112 31.92 14.69 -8.59
N PRO A 113 31.34 14.76 -7.37
CA PRO A 113 30.45 13.72 -6.86
C PRO A 113 29.29 13.42 -7.80
N GLN A 114 29.08 12.14 -8.12
CA GLN A 114 28.05 11.67 -9.05
C GLN A 114 26.82 11.13 -8.29
N CYS A 115 26.09 12.02 -7.62
CA CYS A 115 24.91 11.68 -6.83
C CYS A 115 23.57 11.86 -7.56
N ASN A 116 23.59 12.33 -8.80
CA ASN A 116 22.35 12.52 -9.55
C ASN A 116 21.65 11.17 -9.76
N GLY A 117 20.40 11.05 -9.30
CA GLY A 117 19.64 9.81 -9.34
C GLY A 117 20.02 8.75 -8.28
N LYS A 118 20.91 9.07 -7.34
CA LYS A 118 21.25 8.19 -6.22
C LYS A 118 20.62 8.65 -4.92
N THR A 119 20.03 7.70 -4.19
CA THR A 119 19.52 7.87 -2.82
C THR A 119 20.54 7.42 -1.77
N CYS A 120 21.41 6.46 -2.12
CA CYS A 120 22.42 5.90 -1.23
C CYS A 120 23.68 5.46 -2.02
N GLY A 121 24.78 5.22 -1.31
CA GLY A 121 25.96 4.55 -1.88
C GLY A 121 27.10 5.50 -2.30
N PRO A 122 28.16 5.00 -2.95
CA PRO A 122 29.34 5.80 -3.25
C PRO A 122 29.11 6.86 -4.33
N ASP A 123 29.77 8.02 -4.17
CA ASP A 123 29.68 9.17 -5.07
C ASP A 123 30.69 9.17 -6.23
N GLY A 124 31.57 8.16 -6.29
CA GLY A 124 32.63 8.05 -7.30
C GLY A 124 33.87 8.90 -7.03
N CYS A 125 33.89 9.67 -5.94
CA CYS A 125 34.97 10.55 -5.51
C CYS A 125 35.55 10.20 -4.13
N GLY A 126 35.14 9.07 -3.56
CA GLY A 126 35.54 8.63 -2.22
C GLY A 126 34.59 9.07 -1.10
N GLY A 127 33.52 9.79 -1.44
CA GLY A 127 32.40 10.11 -0.56
C GLY A 127 31.18 9.21 -0.80
N VAL A 128 30.04 9.61 -0.24
CA VAL A 128 28.76 8.90 -0.34
C VAL A 128 27.61 9.84 -0.70
N CYS A 129 26.69 9.34 -1.51
CA CYS A 129 25.44 9.97 -1.89
C CYS A 129 24.33 9.48 -0.97
N GLY A 130 24.04 10.20 0.11
CA GLY A 130 22.99 9.81 1.06
C GLY A 130 23.27 8.50 1.83
N THR A 131 22.31 8.09 2.65
CA THR A 131 22.41 6.90 3.52
C THR A 131 21.06 6.23 3.62
N CYS A 132 21.05 4.89 3.68
CA CYS A 132 19.82 4.15 3.97
C CYS A 132 19.41 4.26 5.45
N PRO A 133 18.11 4.12 5.75
CA PRO A 133 17.66 4.06 7.14
C PRO A 133 18.26 2.83 7.85
N ALA A 134 18.15 2.81 9.17
CA ALA A 134 18.58 1.67 9.96
C ALA A 134 17.92 0.37 9.48
N ASN A 135 18.70 -0.72 9.47
CA ASN A 135 18.28 -2.04 8.99
C ASN A 135 17.91 -2.09 7.49
N ALA A 136 18.47 -1.19 6.68
CA ALA A 136 18.37 -1.24 5.23
C ALA A 136 19.75 -1.23 4.55
N THR A 137 19.84 -1.90 3.42
CA THR A 137 21.00 -1.93 2.53
C THR A 137 20.72 -1.17 1.25
N CYS A 138 21.75 -0.49 0.76
CA CYS A 138 21.69 0.24 -0.50
C CYS A 138 21.74 -0.73 -1.69
N SER A 139 20.92 -0.47 -2.72
CA SER A 139 21.00 -1.19 -3.99
C SER A 139 22.37 -0.99 -4.64
N THR A 140 22.77 -1.92 -5.51
CA THR A 140 24.02 -1.79 -6.28
C THR A 140 24.02 -0.57 -7.19
N ALA A 141 22.86 -0.16 -7.70
CA ALA A 141 22.70 1.06 -8.49
C ALA A 141 22.75 2.35 -7.64
N GLY A 142 22.46 2.25 -6.34
CA GLY A 142 22.39 3.38 -5.42
C GLY A 142 21.09 4.18 -5.48
N ASP A 143 20.10 3.69 -6.22
CA ASP A 143 18.81 4.34 -6.48
C ASP A 143 17.73 4.02 -5.42
N SER A 144 17.95 3.01 -4.58
CA SER A 144 16.96 2.50 -3.65
C SER A 144 17.59 1.86 -2.42
N CYS A 145 16.84 1.87 -1.32
CA CYS A 145 17.17 1.16 -0.09
C CYS A 145 16.18 0.00 0.11
N ALA A 146 16.70 -1.18 0.42
CA ALA A 146 15.90 -2.35 0.75
C ALA A 146 16.17 -2.78 2.19
N CYS A 147 15.12 -3.11 2.94
CA CYS A 147 15.29 -3.63 4.29
C CYS A 147 16.06 -4.95 4.26
N VAL A 148 16.90 -5.17 5.28
CA VAL A 148 17.65 -6.43 5.43
C VAL A 148 16.71 -7.58 5.79
N LEU A 149 17.20 -8.82 5.67
CA LEU A 149 16.41 -10.01 6.01
C LEU A 149 15.86 -9.93 7.44
N GLY A 150 14.57 -10.25 7.59
CA GLY A 150 13.84 -10.15 8.87
C GLY A 150 13.26 -8.77 9.15
N TYR A 151 13.38 -7.81 8.23
CA TYR A 151 12.77 -6.49 8.30
C TYR A 151 11.92 -6.21 7.07
N VAL A 152 10.88 -5.39 7.25
CA VAL A 152 10.00 -4.93 6.16
C VAL A 152 9.85 -3.40 6.22
N PRO A 153 9.62 -2.72 5.08
CA PRO A 153 9.41 -1.27 5.06
C PRO A 153 8.26 -0.86 5.97
N ASN A 154 8.42 0.23 6.72
CA ASN A 154 7.35 0.82 7.51
C ASN A 154 6.28 1.48 6.61
N GLN A 155 5.10 1.80 7.16
CA GLN A 155 4.01 2.40 6.39
C GLN A 155 4.40 3.74 5.72
N ALA A 156 5.30 4.51 6.34
CA ALA A 156 5.80 5.78 5.81
C ALA A 156 6.89 5.61 4.72
N HIS A 157 7.32 4.38 4.45
CA HIS A 157 8.40 4.05 3.50
C HIS A 157 9.72 4.79 3.76
N ASN A 158 9.99 5.18 5.01
CA ASN A 158 11.20 5.91 5.41
C ASN A 158 12.04 5.15 6.45
N GLY A 159 11.65 3.91 6.76
CA GLY A 159 12.33 3.06 7.73
C GLY A 159 11.92 1.60 7.58
N CYS A 160 12.49 0.75 8.42
CA CYS A 160 12.27 -0.69 8.43
C CYS A 160 11.83 -1.15 9.82
N VAL A 161 10.75 -1.94 9.88
CA VAL A 161 10.25 -2.56 11.11
C VAL A 161 10.67 -4.02 11.16
N ARG A 162 10.97 -4.53 12.37
CA ARG A 162 11.46 -5.89 12.57
C ARG A 162 10.31 -6.89 12.60
N VAL A 163 10.34 -7.93 11.77
CA VAL A 163 9.38 -9.05 11.85
C VAL A 163 9.58 -9.81 13.16
N GLY A 164 8.47 -10.09 13.86
CA GLY A 164 8.43 -10.60 15.23
C GLY A 164 8.85 -9.57 16.30
N GLY A 165 9.07 -8.31 15.91
CA GLY A 165 9.43 -7.22 16.82
C GLY A 165 8.21 -6.49 17.38
N ALA A 166 8.46 -5.45 18.19
CA ALA A 166 7.41 -4.60 18.72
C ALA A 166 6.64 -3.90 17.60
N CYS A 167 5.39 -3.52 17.85
CA CYS A 167 4.51 -3.03 16.80
C CYS A 167 4.86 -1.66 16.22
N GLU A 168 5.73 -0.86 16.85
CA GLU A 168 6.34 0.35 16.26
C GLU A 168 5.37 1.30 15.51
N GLY A 169 4.12 1.42 15.99
CA GLY A 169 3.08 2.27 15.38
C GLY A 169 2.24 1.59 14.28
N VAL A 170 2.55 0.35 13.92
CA VAL A 170 1.74 -0.49 13.03
C VAL A 170 0.46 -0.92 13.76
N SER A 171 -0.69 -0.70 13.11
CA SER A 171 -1.99 -1.08 13.67
C SER A 171 -2.26 -2.57 13.52
N GLN A 172 -3.27 -3.07 14.24
CA GLN A 172 -3.77 -4.45 14.06
C GLN A 172 -4.39 -4.69 12.67
N TYR A 173 -4.87 -3.63 12.02
CA TYR A 173 -5.39 -3.69 10.65
C TYR A 173 -4.25 -3.78 9.63
N GLY A 174 -3.06 -3.30 9.99
CA GLY A 174 -1.86 -3.38 9.17
C GLY A 174 -1.89 -2.47 7.95
N TYR A 175 -0.88 -2.59 7.09
CA TYR A 175 -0.72 -1.84 5.85
C TYR A 175 -0.09 -2.72 4.77
N CYS A 176 -0.15 -2.26 3.52
CA CYS A 176 0.51 -2.92 2.41
C CYS A 176 1.90 -2.33 2.17
N SER A 177 2.91 -3.18 2.17
CA SER A 177 4.26 -2.88 1.68
C SER A 177 4.48 -3.67 0.39
N GLY A 178 4.14 -3.06 -0.74
CA GLY A 178 4.03 -3.80 -2.01
C GLY A 178 2.92 -4.84 -1.92
N ASP A 179 3.27 -6.11 -2.18
CA ASP A 179 2.37 -7.25 -2.11
C ASP A 179 2.37 -7.97 -0.75
N THR A 180 3.16 -7.47 0.21
CA THR A 180 3.21 -7.98 1.57
C THR A 180 2.26 -7.18 2.46
N TRP A 181 1.32 -7.87 3.10
CA TRP A 181 0.52 -7.30 4.19
C TRP A 181 1.29 -7.38 5.51
N VAL A 182 1.58 -6.23 6.10
CA VAL A 182 2.28 -6.10 7.38
C VAL A 182 1.28 -5.65 8.44
N ARG A 183 1.13 -6.41 9.52
CA ARG A 183 0.24 -6.05 10.63
C ARG A 183 0.91 -6.25 11.98
N CYS A 184 0.40 -5.57 12.99
CA CYS A 184 0.75 -5.83 14.37
C CYS A 184 -0.19 -6.90 14.95
N ASP A 185 0.38 -7.94 15.52
CA ASP A 185 -0.29 -8.85 16.42
C ASP A 185 0.05 -8.52 17.87
N ALA A 186 -0.94 -8.55 18.76
CA ALA A 186 -0.73 -8.22 20.17
C ALA A 186 0.18 -9.22 20.91
N GLN A 187 0.32 -10.45 20.40
CA GLN A 187 1.13 -11.50 21.01
C GLN A 187 2.45 -11.72 20.25
N GLU A 188 2.38 -11.76 18.92
CA GLU A 188 3.53 -12.08 18.06
C GLU A 188 4.30 -10.83 17.58
N GLY A 189 3.78 -9.63 17.86
CA GLY A 189 4.36 -8.39 17.35
C GLY A 189 4.14 -8.21 15.85
N ILE A 190 5.10 -7.66 15.13
CA ILE A 190 4.99 -7.48 13.68
C ILE A 190 4.94 -8.83 12.97
N VAL A 191 3.88 -9.07 12.21
CA VAL A 191 3.72 -10.26 11.37
C VAL A 191 3.46 -9.84 9.93
N THR A 192 3.93 -10.67 9.00
CA THR A 192 3.87 -10.39 7.56
C THR A 192 3.22 -11.54 6.81
N MET A 193 2.39 -11.21 5.83
CA MET A 193 1.74 -12.16 4.94
C MET A 193 1.96 -11.75 3.49
N GLU A 194 2.43 -12.68 2.67
CA GLU A 194 2.53 -12.48 1.22
C GLU A 194 1.15 -12.66 0.58
N CYS A 195 0.58 -11.61 0.01
CA CYS A 195 -0.73 -11.67 -0.63
C CYS A 195 -0.67 -12.20 -2.08
N GLY A 196 0.52 -12.13 -2.68
CA GLY A 196 0.72 -12.33 -4.12
C GLY A 196 0.56 -11.05 -4.94
N PRO A 197 0.98 -11.06 -6.22
CA PRO A 197 1.08 -9.86 -7.05
C PRO A 197 -0.25 -9.09 -7.19
N GLY A 198 -0.23 -7.82 -6.81
CA GLY A 198 -1.37 -6.90 -6.86
C GLY A 198 -2.52 -7.24 -5.91
N GLN A 199 -2.30 -8.16 -4.97
CA GLN A 199 -3.35 -8.64 -4.07
C GLN A 199 -3.37 -7.95 -2.71
N CYS A 200 -2.36 -7.16 -2.34
CA CYS A 200 -2.46 -6.30 -1.16
C CYS A 200 -3.15 -4.98 -1.53
N LYS A 201 -4.27 -4.67 -0.87
CA LYS A 201 -5.07 -3.46 -1.13
C LYS A 201 -5.10 -2.53 0.07
N ARG A 202 -4.94 -1.23 -0.21
CA ARG A 202 -5.22 -0.17 0.76
C ARG A 202 -6.74 -0.04 0.96
N LEU A 203 -7.16 -0.04 2.22
CA LEU A 203 -8.57 -0.05 2.62
C LEU A 203 -9.11 1.36 2.90
N ASP A 204 -8.27 2.27 3.38
CA ASP A 204 -8.73 3.60 3.80
C ASP A 204 -7.65 4.70 3.67
N SER A 205 -8.06 5.93 3.98
CA SER A 205 -7.21 7.11 4.01
C SER A 205 -6.18 7.09 5.15
N ALA A 206 -6.43 6.34 6.23
CA ALA A 206 -5.46 6.13 7.31
C ALA A 206 -4.26 5.25 6.87
N GLY A 207 -4.37 4.62 5.70
CA GLY A 207 -3.30 3.80 5.14
C GLY A 207 -3.36 2.35 5.60
N ASN A 208 -4.48 1.94 6.20
CA ASN A 208 -4.69 0.54 6.50
C ASN A 208 -4.75 -0.26 5.19
N GLY A 209 -4.25 -1.48 5.21
CA GLY A 209 -4.21 -2.35 4.04
C GLY A 209 -4.40 -3.81 4.44
N ALA A 210 -4.85 -4.64 3.50
CA ALA A 210 -5.03 -6.07 3.70
C ALA A 210 -4.93 -6.82 2.37
N CYS A 211 -4.65 -8.12 2.43
CA CYS A 211 -4.75 -8.99 1.26
C CYS A 211 -6.20 -9.12 0.77
N THR A 212 -6.41 -9.35 -0.52
CA THR A 212 -7.71 -9.69 -1.10
C THR A 212 -8.14 -11.11 -0.73
N CYS A 213 -9.44 -11.36 -0.77
CA CYS A 213 -9.96 -12.72 -0.74
C CYS A 213 -9.39 -13.54 -1.90
N GLY A 214 -8.93 -14.76 -1.63
CA GLY A 214 -8.28 -15.63 -2.62
C GLY A 214 -6.76 -15.51 -2.69
N SER A 215 -6.15 -14.57 -1.96
CA SER A 215 -4.70 -14.58 -1.67
C SER A 215 -4.24 -15.79 -0.85
N ILE A 216 -5.19 -16.47 -0.22
CA ILE A 216 -5.02 -17.74 0.48
C ILE A 216 -5.83 -18.81 -0.25
N ASP A 217 -5.36 -20.06 -0.23
CA ASP A 217 -6.13 -21.16 -0.82
C ASP A 217 -7.49 -21.34 -0.12
N ALA A 218 -8.41 -22.02 -0.80
CA ALA A 218 -9.78 -22.26 -0.33
C ALA A 218 -9.86 -23.09 0.97
N ASN A 219 -8.73 -23.60 1.47
CA ASN A 219 -8.67 -24.41 2.69
C ASN A 219 -8.33 -23.58 3.93
N GLY A 220 -8.04 -22.28 3.79
CA GLY A 220 -7.77 -21.39 4.92
C GLY A 220 -6.54 -21.80 5.74
N VAL A 221 -5.67 -22.65 5.19
CA VAL A 221 -4.43 -23.04 5.86
C VAL A 221 -3.38 -22.00 5.54
N CYS A 222 -2.90 -21.33 6.59
CA CYS A 222 -1.79 -20.40 6.51
C CYS A 222 -0.51 -21.16 6.12
N ALA A 223 -0.23 -21.28 4.83
CA ALA A 223 1.11 -21.60 4.39
C ALA A 223 1.99 -20.36 4.67
N THR A 224 2.80 -20.45 5.74
CA THR A 224 4.02 -19.66 5.92
C THR A 224 3.86 -18.13 5.84
N ALA A 225 2.95 -17.54 6.62
CA ALA A 225 3.22 -16.20 7.14
C ALA A 225 4.36 -16.36 8.16
N SER A 226 5.51 -15.76 7.91
CA SER A 226 6.66 -15.74 8.82
C SER A 226 6.19 -15.25 10.20
N GLY A 227 5.92 -16.17 11.13
CA GLY A 227 5.35 -15.88 12.45
C GLY A 227 4.02 -16.58 12.81
N ALA A 228 3.36 -17.26 11.87
CA ALA A 228 2.12 -18.03 12.15
C ALA A 228 2.35 -19.54 12.37
N SER A 229 3.58 -20.04 12.18
CA SER A 229 3.95 -21.45 12.34
C SER A 229 4.09 -21.89 13.81
N ALA A 230 3.16 -21.51 14.68
CA ALA A 230 2.94 -22.23 15.93
C ALA A 230 2.02 -23.43 15.65
N ALA A 231 2.24 -24.54 16.34
CA ALA A 231 1.38 -25.74 16.29
C ALA A 231 -0.09 -25.47 16.68
N THR A 232 -0.40 -24.26 17.15
CA THR A 232 -1.73 -23.72 17.43
C THR A 232 -1.81 -22.30 16.86
N PRO A 233 -2.30 -22.08 15.63
CA PRO A 233 -2.43 -20.73 15.08
C PRO A 233 -3.44 -19.94 15.92
N ARG A 234 -2.94 -18.95 16.68
CA ARG A 234 -3.78 -18.07 17.52
C ARG A 234 -4.58 -17.04 16.71
N VAL A 235 -4.18 -16.86 15.45
CA VAL A 235 -4.75 -15.89 14.53
C VAL A 235 -5.24 -16.60 13.29
N HIS A 236 -6.48 -16.34 12.94
CA HIS A 236 -7.13 -16.88 11.76
C HIS A 236 -7.43 -15.75 10.77
N PHE A 237 -7.42 -16.09 9.48
CA PHE A 237 -7.75 -15.15 8.42
C PHE A 237 -9.10 -15.50 7.80
N ILE A 238 -9.91 -14.48 7.61
CA ILE A 238 -11.31 -14.59 7.21
C ILE A 238 -11.52 -13.70 5.99
N CYS A 239 -12.03 -14.25 4.90
CA CYS A 239 -12.50 -13.41 3.81
C CYS A 239 -13.77 -12.67 4.26
N ALA A 240 -13.74 -11.33 4.24
CA ALA A 240 -14.91 -10.49 4.37
C ALA A 240 -15.50 -10.22 2.98
N PRO A 241 -16.58 -10.92 2.56
CA PRO A 241 -17.01 -10.91 1.16
C PRO A 241 -17.52 -9.54 0.71
N SER A 242 -18.11 -8.77 1.61
CA SER A 242 -18.58 -7.40 1.35
C SER A 242 -17.44 -6.42 1.06
N ALA A 243 -16.25 -6.66 1.62
CA ALA A 243 -15.07 -5.83 1.42
C ALA A 243 -14.05 -6.46 0.45
N GLY A 244 -14.19 -7.74 0.13
CA GLY A 244 -13.29 -8.48 -0.76
C GLY A 244 -11.87 -8.66 -0.20
N VAL A 245 -11.68 -8.57 1.12
CA VAL A 245 -10.37 -8.63 1.79
C VAL A 245 -10.32 -9.63 2.93
N LEU A 246 -9.11 -10.07 3.27
CA LEU A 246 -8.82 -10.90 4.42
C LEU A 246 -8.78 -10.06 5.69
N ILE A 247 -9.48 -10.52 6.72
CA ILE A 247 -9.45 -9.98 8.07
C ILE A 247 -8.71 -10.98 8.95
N ALA A 248 -7.76 -10.51 9.74
CA ALA A 248 -7.12 -11.30 10.78
C ALA A 248 -7.96 -11.21 12.07
N SER A 249 -8.34 -12.35 12.63
CA SER A 249 -9.02 -12.46 13.91
C SER A 249 -8.15 -13.26 14.88
N ASN A 250 -7.79 -12.64 16.01
CA ASN A 250 -7.00 -13.28 17.04
C ASN A 250 -7.96 -14.02 17.99
N CYS A 251 -8.27 -15.27 17.66
CA CYS A 251 -9.28 -16.04 18.37
C CYS A 251 -8.86 -16.27 19.85
N THR A 252 -7.57 -16.22 20.20
CA THR A 252 -7.12 -16.25 21.61
C THR A 252 -7.56 -15.00 22.38
N VAL A 253 -7.36 -13.81 21.81
CA VAL A 253 -7.76 -12.54 22.45
C VAL A 253 -9.28 -12.45 22.56
N GLU A 254 -10.01 -12.87 21.52
CA GLU A 254 -11.48 -12.78 21.49
C GLU A 254 -12.16 -13.80 22.43
N THR A 255 -11.61 -15.01 22.55
CA THR A 255 -12.24 -16.09 23.36
C THR A 255 -11.66 -16.22 24.76
N GLY A 256 -10.48 -15.64 25.02
CA GLY A 256 -9.71 -15.90 26.23
C GLY A 256 -9.16 -17.33 26.33
N SER A 257 -9.28 -18.15 25.28
CA SER A 257 -8.85 -19.55 25.24
C SER A 257 -7.63 -19.74 24.34
N SER A 258 -6.65 -20.51 24.81
CA SER A 258 -5.47 -20.90 24.00
C SER A 258 -5.79 -21.93 22.90
N ALA A 259 -7.00 -22.50 22.92
CA ALA A 259 -7.49 -23.45 21.91
C ALA A 259 -8.45 -22.79 20.90
N GLY A 260 -8.60 -21.46 20.94
CA GLY A 260 -9.52 -20.75 20.05
C GLY A 260 -9.14 -20.99 18.60
N PHE A 261 -10.03 -21.61 17.84
CA PHE A 261 -9.93 -21.75 16.40
C PHE A 261 -11.09 -21.00 15.75
N CYS A 262 -10.90 -20.51 14.53
CA CYS A 262 -11.96 -19.88 13.76
C CYS A 262 -12.40 -20.79 12.60
N SER A 263 -13.72 -20.89 12.39
CA SER A 263 -14.33 -21.73 11.36
C SER A 263 -15.52 -21.01 10.71
N THR A 264 -15.75 -21.31 9.43
CA THR A 264 -16.82 -20.70 8.63
C THR A 264 -18.10 -21.51 8.78
N PHE A 265 -19.19 -20.90 9.17
CA PHE A 265 -20.51 -21.52 9.27
C PHE A 265 -21.31 -21.32 7.98
N VAL A 266 -22.04 -22.35 7.55
CA VAL A 266 -22.98 -22.24 6.43
C VAL A 266 -24.38 -21.97 6.99
N THR A 267 -24.80 -20.71 7.01
CA THR A 267 -26.19 -20.33 7.35
C THR A 267 -27.08 -20.32 6.11
N SER A 268 -28.40 -20.24 6.32
CA SER A 268 -29.36 -19.84 5.29
C SER A 268 -29.11 -18.44 4.71
N PHE A 269 -28.28 -17.62 5.39
CA PHE A 269 -27.85 -16.29 4.97
C PHE A 269 -26.43 -16.28 4.39
N GLY A 270 -25.86 -17.45 4.08
CA GLY A 270 -24.51 -17.59 3.54
C GLY A 270 -23.44 -17.94 4.58
N HIS A 271 -22.19 -17.67 4.24
CA HIS A 271 -21.03 -18.04 5.05
C HIS A 271 -20.75 -17.02 6.15
N GLN A 272 -20.67 -17.46 7.41
CA GLN A 272 -20.39 -16.62 8.58
C GLN A 272 -19.21 -17.17 9.36
N THR A 273 -18.11 -16.43 9.48
CA THR A 273 -16.92 -16.93 10.20
C THR A 273 -16.85 -16.33 11.59
N THR A 274 -16.56 -17.14 12.60
CA THR A 274 -16.50 -16.69 13.99
C THR A 274 -15.42 -17.43 14.78
N CYS A 275 -14.97 -16.83 15.88
CA CYS A 275 -14.10 -17.47 16.85
C CYS A 275 -14.87 -18.48 17.69
N PHE A 276 -14.24 -19.60 18.00
CA PHE A 276 -14.83 -20.61 18.85
C PHE A 276 -14.04 -20.76 20.14
N CYS A 277 -14.72 -20.81 21.28
CA CYS A 277 -14.13 -21.22 22.54
C CYS A 277 -13.80 -22.73 22.58
N GLY A 278 -14.46 -23.51 21.73
CA GLY A 278 -14.34 -24.96 21.57
C GLY A 278 -15.22 -25.43 20.41
N THR A 279 -15.25 -26.73 20.09
CA THR A 279 -15.86 -27.26 18.84
C THR A 279 -17.26 -26.73 18.51
N CYS A 280 -18.08 -26.41 19.51
CA CYS A 280 -19.47 -25.96 19.30
C CYS A 280 -19.84 -24.80 20.22
N SER A 281 -18.89 -23.93 20.54
CA SER A 281 -19.13 -22.80 21.44
C SER A 281 -18.45 -21.53 20.95
N VAL A 282 -19.16 -20.40 21.00
CA VAL A 282 -18.69 -19.09 20.53
C VAL A 282 -18.67 -18.07 21.68
N PRO A 283 -17.77 -17.08 21.67
CA PRO A 283 -17.72 -16.05 22.68
C PRO A 283 -18.95 -15.13 22.57
N GLY A 284 -19.65 -14.92 23.69
CA GLY A 284 -20.74 -13.96 23.83
C GLY A 284 -20.26 -12.57 24.25
N ARG A 285 -21.21 -11.65 24.50
CA ARG A 285 -20.94 -10.22 24.79
C ARG A 285 -20.02 -9.94 26.00
N ASN A 286 -19.85 -10.90 26.90
CA ASN A 286 -19.05 -10.76 28.12
C ASN A 286 -17.83 -11.70 28.14
N ASN A 287 -17.33 -12.11 26.96
CA ASN A 287 -16.30 -13.17 26.81
C ASN A 287 -16.70 -14.50 27.46
N GLN A 288 -18.00 -14.74 27.67
CA GLN A 288 -18.52 -16.02 28.13
C GLN A 288 -18.86 -16.90 26.94
N CYS A 289 -18.38 -18.14 26.96
CA CYS A 289 -18.62 -19.09 25.88
C CYS A 289 -20.07 -19.60 25.95
N GLY A 290 -20.82 -19.37 24.88
CA GLY A 290 -22.18 -19.87 24.68
C GLY A 290 -22.22 -21.01 23.67
N SER A 291 -23.27 -21.84 23.73
CA SER A 291 -23.51 -22.86 22.71
C SER A 291 -23.75 -22.23 21.34
N LEU A 292 -23.12 -22.77 20.30
CA LEU A 292 -23.31 -22.33 18.91
C LEU A 292 -24.75 -22.58 18.44
N CYS A 293 -25.28 -23.77 18.71
CA CYS A 293 -26.61 -24.18 18.30
C CYS A 293 -27.58 -24.08 19.48
N GLY A 294 -28.88 -23.89 19.20
CA GLY A 294 -29.92 -23.91 20.23
C GLY A 294 -29.90 -25.21 21.06
N ASN A 295 -29.53 -26.32 20.42
CA ASN A 295 -29.13 -27.55 21.09
C ASN A 295 -27.65 -27.87 20.79
N PRO A 296 -26.76 -27.87 21.79
CA PRO A 296 -25.34 -28.18 21.61
C PRO A 296 -25.07 -29.54 20.94
N ALA A 297 -25.95 -30.53 21.15
CA ALA A 297 -25.79 -31.88 20.64
C ALA A 297 -26.00 -32.00 19.11
N GLN A 298 -26.58 -30.98 18.48
CA GLN A 298 -26.85 -30.97 17.03
C GLN A 298 -25.76 -30.27 16.22
N CYS A 299 -24.70 -29.81 16.87
CA CYS A 299 -23.57 -29.21 16.20
C CYS A 299 -22.65 -30.29 15.62
N GLN A 300 -22.36 -30.20 14.32
CA GLN A 300 -21.41 -31.07 13.63
C GLN A 300 -20.27 -30.24 13.03
N TYR A 301 -19.03 -30.72 13.18
CA TYR A 301 -17.84 -30.13 12.57
C TYR A 301 -17.37 -30.97 11.39
N SER A 302 -17.17 -30.32 10.24
CA SER A 302 -16.58 -30.93 9.05
C SER A 302 -15.13 -30.47 8.90
N ALA A 303 -14.19 -31.38 9.16
CA ALA A 303 -12.76 -31.09 9.04
C ALA A 303 -12.32 -30.85 7.58
N SER A 304 -12.97 -31.49 6.60
CA SER A 304 -12.59 -31.38 5.19
C SER A 304 -12.94 -30.03 4.55
N GLY A 305 -13.93 -29.32 5.10
CA GLY A 305 -14.31 -27.98 4.65
C GLY A 305 -14.14 -26.90 5.72
N ASN A 306 -13.58 -27.26 6.88
CA ASN A 306 -13.45 -26.42 8.06
C ASN A 306 -14.72 -25.60 8.38
N PHE A 307 -15.89 -26.27 8.42
CA PHE A 307 -17.18 -25.63 8.72
C PHE A 307 -17.98 -26.37 9.79
N HIS A 308 -18.87 -25.63 10.45
CA HIS A 308 -19.87 -26.18 11.37
C HIS A 308 -21.27 -26.11 10.77
N THR A 309 -22.12 -27.06 11.16
CA THR A 309 -23.56 -27.04 10.87
C THR A 309 -24.34 -27.29 12.16
N CYS A 310 -25.50 -26.65 12.26
CA CYS A 310 -26.51 -26.98 13.27
C CYS A 310 -27.58 -27.83 12.59
N GLY A 311 -27.94 -28.97 13.19
CA GLY A 311 -29.18 -29.66 12.83
C GLY A 311 -30.36 -28.74 13.12
N PHE A 312 -31.09 -28.34 12.08
CA PHE A 312 -32.36 -27.64 12.19
C PHE A 312 -33.51 -28.62 12.42
#